data_AF-G7VEE1-F1
#
_entry.id   AF-G7VEE1-F1
#
_cell.length_a   1.000
_cell.length_b   1.000
_cell.length_c   1.000
_cell.angle_alpha   90.00
_cell.angle_beta   90.00
_cell.angle_gamma   90.00
#
_symmetry.space_group_name_H-M   'P 1'
#
loop_
_entity.id
_entity.type
_entity.pdbx_description
1 polymer ?
#
loop_
_entity_poly.entity_id
_entity_poly.type
_entity_poly.pdbx_seq_one_letter_code
_entity_poly.pdbx_strand_id
1 'polypeptide(L)'
;MSHAASPYLSISARGMFIYTRPRLAMPVLLRSKAHGLVVTGKNLNYEGSLTLGVDIMRAAGFHRLERVEVYNVTNGARFSTYLLEGPEGVVELNGAAARLGEVGDVIIVTSYECVQDVSSHVATVAIFRGNKLVEVRRVKA
;
A
#
# COMPACT_ATOMS: atom_id res chain seq x y z
N MET A 1 -25.93 37.76 -7.56
CA MET A 1 -25.30 37.50 -8.87
C MET A 1 -23.80 37.42 -8.66
N SER A 2 -23.27 36.22 -8.89
CA SER A 2 -21.89 35.80 -8.68
C SER A 2 -20.92 36.47 -9.64
N HIS A 3 -19.76 36.90 -9.17
CA HIS A 3 -18.52 36.94 -9.97
C HIS A 3 -17.36 36.58 -9.03
N ALA A 4 -17.01 35.29 -8.98
CA ALA A 4 -15.70 34.86 -8.51
C ALA A 4 -14.75 34.91 -9.72
N ALA A 5 -13.73 35.75 -9.64
CA ALA A 5 -12.72 35.86 -10.69
C ALA A 5 -11.91 34.54 -10.78
N SER A 6 -11.75 34.02 -12.01
CA SER A 6 -11.03 32.77 -12.29
C SER A 6 -9.51 33.00 -12.26
N PRO A 7 -8.70 32.20 -11.53
CA PRO A 7 -7.29 32.53 -11.29
C PRO A 7 -6.30 32.26 -12.44
N TYR A 8 -6.74 31.87 -13.64
CA TYR A 8 -5.84 31.21 -14.60
C TYR A 8 -5.98 31.74 -16.03
N LEU A 9 -5.23 32.80 -16.34
CA LEU A 9 -4.95 33.21 -17.72
C LEU A 9 -3.43 33.37 -17.86
N SER A 10 -2.77 32.49 -18.60
CA SER A 10 -1.42 32.75 -19.10
C SER A 10 -1.46 32.82 -20.62
N ILE A 11 -1.09 33.98 -21.16
CA ILE A 11 -1.10 34.29 -22.59
C ILE A 11 0.15 33.67 -23.23
N SER A 12 -0.04 32.77 -24.19
CA SER A 12 1.00 32.39 -25.16
C SER A 12 0.90 33.32 -26.37
N ALA A 13 2.05 33.77 -26.89
CA ALA A 13 2.24 34.84 -27.87
C ALA A 13 1.62 34.64 -29.28
N ARG A 14 0.69 33.71 -29.45
CA ARG A 14 -0.03 33.44 -30.71
C ARG A 14 -1.47 32.99 -30.45
N GLY A 15 -2.31 33.84 -29.87
CA GLY A 15 -3.79 33.81 -29.98
C GLY A 15 -4.53 32.50 -29.64
N MET A 16 -3.86 31.45 -29.16
CA MET A 16 -4.41 30.15 -28.86
C MET A 16 -4.51 30.03 -27.35
N PHE A 17 -5.73 30.06 -26.82
CA PHE A 17 -5.98 29.76 -25.41
C PHE A 17 -5.69 28.27 -25.18
N ILE A 18 -4.50 27.97 -24.66
CA ILE A 18 -4.21 26.68 -24.06
C ILE A 18 -4.92 26.63 -22.71
N TYR A 19 -6.07 25.98 -22.66
CA TYR A 19 -6.65 25.51 -21.41
C TYR A 19 -5.76 24.38 -20.88
N THR A 20 -4.75 24.70 -20.09
CA THR A 20 -4.16 23.71 -19.20
C THR A 20 -5.24 23.36 -18.19
N ARG A 21 -5.97 22.25 -18.42
CA ARG A 21 -6.80 21.67 -17.37
C ARG A 21 -5.91 21.56 -16.13
N PRO A 22 -6.30 22.13 -14.97
CA PRO A 22 -5.52 21.94 -13.76
C PRO A 22 -5.35 20.44 -13.59
N ARG A 23 -4.10 19.99 -13.39
CA ARG A 23 -3.80 18.59 -13.12
C ARG A 23 -4.56 18.26 -11.84
N LEU A 24 -5.75 17.67 -11.99
CA LEU A 24 -6.58 17.22 -10.87
C LEU A 24 -5.67 16.41 -9.97
N ALA A 25 -5.57 16.81 -8.69
CA ALA A 25 -4.79 16.06 -7.72
C ALA A 25 -5.37 14.65 -7.67
N MET A 26 -4.58 13.66 -8.07
CA MET A 26 -4.99 12.25 -8.06
C MET A 26 -4.97 11.76 -6.61
N PRO A 27 -6.11 11.37 -6.01
CA PRO A 27 -6.13 10.87 -4.65
C PRO A 27 -5.36 9.56 -4.53
N VAL A 28 -4.74 9.36 -3.37
CA VAL A 28 -4.05 8.12 -3.02
C VAL A 28 -5.04 7.22 -2.26
N LEU A 29 -5.38 6.07 -2.85
CA LEU A 29 -6.35 5.13 -2.29
C LEU A 29 -5.70 3.79 -1.95
N LEU A 30 -6.32 3.04 -1.03
CA LEU A 30 -5.90 1.69 -0.68
C LEU A 30 -6.01 0.78 -1.92
N ARG A 31 -4.90 0.20 -2.35
CA ARG A 31 -4.87 -0.79 -3.44
C ARG A 31 -5.05 -2.21 -2.91
N SER A 32 -4.25 -2.55 -1.91
CA SER A 32 -4.23 -3.90 -1.33
C SER A 32 -4.03 -3.87 0.18
N LYS A 33 -4.61 -4.85 0.88
CA LYS A 33 -4.47 -5.07 2.31
C LYS A 33 -4.38 -6.58 2.60
N ALA A 34 -3.31 -7.00 3.28
CA ALA A 34 -3.24 -8.28 3.98
C ALA A 34 -3.42 -8.04 5.48
N HIS A 35 -4.49 -8.58 6.05
CA HIS A 35 -4.89 -8.35 7.43
C HIS A 35 -4.69 -9.61 8.28
N GLY A 36 -4.08 -9.47 9.45
CA GLY A 36 -3.97 -10.56 10.42
C GLY A 36 -2.82 -11.53 10.13
N LEU A 37 -1.73 -11.02 9.54
CA LEU A 37 -0.50 -11.80 9.35
C LEU A 37 0.23 -11.91 10.69
N VAL A 38 0.85 -13.05 10.96
CA VAL A 38 1.67 -13.33 12.14
C VAL A 38 3.12 -13.36 11.71
N VAL A 39 3.97 -12.54 12.33
CA VAL A 39 5.41 -12.51 12.07
C VAL A 39 6.02 -13.87 12.42
N THR A 40 6.62 -14.52 11.43
CA THR A 40 7.26 -15.84 11.58
C THR A 40 8.75 -15.75 11.83
N GLY A 41 9.38 -14.63 11.48
CA GLY A 41 10.82 -14.42 11.60
C GLY A 41 11.21 -12.97 11.67
N LYS A 42 12.44 -12.72 12.11
CA LYS A 42 13.09 -11.41 12.01
C LYS A 42 14.60 -11.57 11.86
N ASN A 43 15.21 -10.79 10.99
CA ASN A 43 16.65 -10.79 10.82
C ASN A 43 17.20 -9.36 10.70
N LEU A 44 17.77 -8.86 11.80
CA LEU A 44 18.36 -7.52 11.87
C LEU A 44 19.54 -7.33 10.91
N ASN A 45 20.31 -8.39 10.66
CA ASN A 45 21.54 -8.32 9.88
C ASN A 45 21.31 -8.65 8.39
N TYR A 46 20.08 -9.01 8.00
CA TYR A 46 19.75 -9.24 6.61
C TYR A 46 19.51 -7.90 5.90
N GLU A 47 20.12 -7.76 4.73
CA GLU A 47 19.88 -6.65 3.81
C GLU A 47 18.49 -6.80 3.19
N GLY A 48 17.46 -6.28 3.87
CA GLY A 48 16.09 -6.48 3.39
C GLY A 48 15.04 -5.64 4.07
N SER A 49 13.82 -5.84 3.57
CA SER A 49 12.60 -5.12 3.90
C SER A 49 11.62 -6.03 4.65
N LEU A 50 10.37 -6.12 4.23
CA LEU A 50 9.44 -7.16 4.65
C LEU A 50 9.43 -8.30 3.62
N THR A 51 9.75 -9.52 4.05
CA THR A 51 9.57 -10.73 3.23
C THR A 51 8.19 -11.31 3.50
N LEU A 52 7.41 -11.54 2.43
CA LEU A 52 6.12 -12.22 2.50
C LEU A 52 6.13 -13.48 1.64
N GLY A 53 5.42 -14.50 2.11
CA GLY A 53 5.20 -15.72 1.35
C GLY A 53 4.45 -15.44 0.05
N VAL A 54 4.85 -16.15 -1.01
CA VAL A 54 4.26 -16.02 -2.35
C VAL A 54 2.74 -16.23 -2.36
N ASP A 55 2.22 -17.09 -1.48
CA ASP A 55 0.79 -17.34 -1.28
C ASP A 55 0.07 -16.11 -0.70
N ILE A 56 0.66 -15.46 0.29
CA ILE A 56 0.16 -14.22 0.89
C ILE A 56 0.17 -13.10 -0.13
N MET A 57 1.30 -12.92 -0.84
CA MET A 57 1.45 -11.89 -1.87
C MET A 57 0.42 -12.08 -2.99
N ARG A 58 0.25 -13.31 -3.49
CA ARG A 58 -0.73 -13.63 -4.53
C ARG A 58 -2.17 -13.37 -4.07
N ALA A 59 -2.53 -13.78 -2.86
CA ALA A 59 -3.88 -13.62 -2.34
C ALA A 59 -4.25 -12.14 -2.12
N ALA A 60 -3.31 -11.32 -1.65
CA ALA A 60 -3.51 -9.89 -1.49
C ALA A 60 -3.31 -9.12 -2.82
N GLY A 61 -2.67 -9.72 -3.82
CA GLY A 61 -2.34 -9.08 -5.09
C GLY A 61 -1.15 -8.13 -5.01
N PHE A 62 -0.20 -8.38 -4.12
CA PHE A 62 1.05 -7.64 -3.99
C PHE A 62 2.10 -8.02 -5.03
N HIS A 63 3.04 -7.11 -5.28
CA HIS A 63 4.17 -7.32 -6.18
C HIS A 63 5.52 -7.23 -5.44
N ARG A 64 6.53 -7.97 -5.94
CA ARG A 64 7.90 -7.82 -5.45
C ARG A 64 8.39 -6.39 -5.69
N LEU A 65 9.14 -5.84 -4.74
CA LEU A 65 9.60 -4.44 -4.70
C LEU A 65 8.49 -3.39 -4.58
N GLU A 66 7.24 -3.79 -4.35
CA GLU A 66 6.16 -2.85 -4.10
C GLU A 66 6.36 -2.16 -2.74
N ARG A 67 6.18 -0.83 -2.72
CA ARG A 67 6.13 -0.07 -1.48
C ARG A 67 4.86 -0.41 -0.70
N VAL A 68 5.04 -0.72 0.58
CA VAL A 68 3.96 -1.02 1.52
C VAL A 68 4.08 -0.21 2.80
N GLU A 69 2.95 -0.05 3.46
CA GLU A 69 2.85 0.39 4.84
C GLU A 69 2.49 -0.81 5.72
N VAL A 70 3.21 -0.97 6.82
CA VAL A 70 3.03 -2.04 7.81
C VAL A 70 2.50 -1.46 9.10
N TYR A 71 1.42 -2.04 9.61
CA TYR A 71 0.79 -1.67 10.87
C TYR A 71 0.88 -2.86 11.82
N ASN A 72 1.75 -2.77 12.81
CA ASN A 72 1.87 -3.78 13.84
C ASN A 72 0.76 -3.58 14.88
N VAL A 73 -0.17 -4.53 14.93
CA VAL A 73 -1.35 -4.50 15.80
C VAL A 73 -0.94 -4.81 17.24
N THR A 74 0.08 -5.64 17.44
CA THR A 74 0.53 -6.04 18.78
C THR A 74 1.18 -4.90 19.53
N ASN A 75 2.07 -4.13 18.89
CA ASN A 75 2.87 -3.10 19.55
C ASN A 75 2.56 -1.65 19.12
N GLY A 76 1.70 -1.46 18.12
CA GLY A 76 1.30 -0.14 17.62
C GLY A 76 2.28 0.53 16.65
N ALA A 77 3.42 -0.09 16.33
CA ALA A 77 4.38 0.46 15.38
C ALA A 77 3.78 0.57 13.98
N ARG A 78 4.13 1.66 13.28
CA ARG A 78 3.69 1.95 11.91
C ARG A 78 4.89 2.40 11.09
N PHE A 79 5.15 1.75 9.98
CA PHE A 79 6.32 2.04 9.15
C PHE A 79 6.09 1.67 7.69
N SER A 80 6.87 2.30 6.81
CA SER A 80 6.87 2.02 5.39
C SER A 80 8.10 1.18 5.02
N THR A 81 7.94 0.27 4.05
CA THR A 81 9.04 -0.51 3.49
C THR A 81 8.66 -1.01 2.10
N TYR A 82 9.39 -1.97 1.54
CA TYR A 82 9.03 -2.67 0.30
C TYR A 82 8.90 -4.18 0.52
N LEU A 83 8.39 -4.91 -0.47
CA LEU A 83 8.21 -6.36 -0.38
C LEU A 83 9.33 -7.16 -1.05
N LEU A 84 9.80 -8.18 -0.35
CA LEU A 84 10.54 -9.30 -0.91
C LEU A 84 9.63 -10.54 -0.94
N GLU A 85 9.79 -11.36 -1.96
CA GLU A 85 9.07 -12.63 -2.08
C GLU A 85 9.85 -13.72 -1.34
N GLY A 86 9.12 -14.55 -0.57
CA GLY A 86 9.67 -15.68 0.17
C GLY A 86 8.81 -16.94 0.07
N PRO A 87 9.23 -18.02 0.76
CA PRO A 87 8.48 -19.28 0.83
C PRO A 87 7.08 -19.10 1.41
N GLU A 88 6.17 -20.04 1.11
CA GLU A 88 4.78 -19.97 1.55
C GLU A 88 4.63 -19.76 3.06
N GLY A 89 3.70 -18.88 3.44
CA GLY A 89 3.37 -18.58 4.84
C GLY A 89 4.41 -17.75 5.61
N VAL A 90 5.55 -17.41 5.00
CA VAL A 90 6.59 -16.59 5.63
C VAL A 90 6.12 -15.14 5.80
N VAL A 91 6.39 -14.58 6.97
CA VAL A 91 6.23 -13.15 7.28
C VAL A 91 7.44 -12.74 8.10
N GLU A 92 8.45 -12.18 7.45
CA GLU A 92 9.74 -11.90 8.08
C GLU A 92 10.11 -10.42 8.02
N LEU A 93 10.43 -9.86 9.19
CA LEU A 93 10.90 -8.48 9.34
C LEU A 93 12.43 -8.43 9.22
N ASN A 94 12.94 -7.83 8.15
CA ASN A 94 14.38 -7.76 7.90
C ASN A 94 14.94 -6.35 8.09
N GLY A 95 16.26 -6.28 8.32
CA GLY A 95 16.99 -5.02 8.50
C GLY A 95 16.41 -4.14 9.61
N ALA A 96 16.21 -2.86 9.33
CA ALA A 96 15.65 -1.91 10.29
C ALA A 96 14.23 -2.30 10.76
N ALA A 97 13.43 -2.94 9.90
CA ALA A 97 12.08 -3.38 10.26
C ALA A 97 12.09 -4.47 11.35
N ALA A 98 13.18 -5.23 11.48
CA ALA A 98 13.34 -6.21 12.55
C ALA A 98 13.27 -5.58 13.95
N ARG A 99 13.54 -4.28 14.10
CA ARG A 99 13.41 -3.58 15.40
C ARG A 99 11.99 -3.15 15.72
N LEU A 100 11.05 -3.24 14.77
CA LEU A 100 9.70 -2.71 14.86
C LEU A 100 8.64 -3.81 15.12
N GLY A 101 9.08 -5.04 15.37
CA GLY A 101 8.22 -6.15 15.75
C GLY A 101 8.99 -7.37 16.21
N GLU A 102 8.27 -8.31 16.80
CA GLU A 102 8.76 -9.60 17.27
C GLU A 102 8.06 -10.76 16.57
N VAL A 103 8.68 -11.94 16.60
CA VAL A 103 8.03 -13.18 16.15
C VAL A 103 6.78 -13.40 16.99
N GLY A 104 5.66 -13.71 16.33
CA GLY A 104 4.34 -13.82 16.96
C GLY A 104 3.50 -12.54 16.90
N ASP A 105 4.08 -11.39 16.55
CA ASP A 105 3.30 -10.15 16.38
C ASP A 105 2.30 -10.28 15.25
N VAL A 106 1.12 -9.67 15.43
CA VAL A 106 0.10 -9.56 14.40
C VAL A 106 0.30 -8.26 13.64
N ILE A 107 0.46 -8.33 12.33
CA ILE A 107 0.65 -7.17 11.46
C ILE A 107 -0.43 -7.11 10.37
N ILE A 108 -0.60 -5.90 9.84
CA ILE A 108 -1.37 -5.59 8.65
C ILE A 108 -0.42 -4.97 7.65
N VAL A 109 -0.45 -5.43 6.41
CA VAL A 109 0.36 -4.88 5.32
C VAL A 109 -0.59 -4.25 4.31
N THR A 110 -0.29 -3.05 3.85
CA THR A 110 -1.12 -2.31 2.89
C THR A 110 -0.28 -1.69 1.80
N SER A 111 -0.83 -1.58 0.60
CA SER A 111 -0.29 -0.74 -0.46
C SER A 111 -1.34 0.23 -0.98
N TYR A 112 -0.86 1.31 -1.58
CA TYR A 112 -1.68 2.41 -2.04
C TYR A 112 -1.30 2.80 -3.46
N GLU A 113 -2.24 3.38 -4.20
CA GLU A 113 -1.99 3.89 -5.54
C GLU A 113 -2.69 5.23 -5.77
N CYS A 114 -2.11 6.04 -6.66
CA CYS A 114 -2.74 7.26 -7.14
C CYS A 114 -3.78 6.89 -8.20
N VAL A 115 -5.05 7.23 -7.98
CA VAL A 115 -6.13 6.90 -8.91
C VAL A 115 -6.57 8.12 -9.70
N GLN A 116 -6.93 7.93 -10.98
CA GLN A 116 -7.49 9.00 -11.81
C GLN A 116 -9.00 9.11 -11.63
N ASP A 117 -9.67 7.96 -11.52
CA ASP A 117 -11.11 7.85 -11.31
C ASP A 117 -11.36 7.01 -10.05
N VAL A 118 -11.80 7.69 -8.99
CA VAL A 118 -12.14 7.06 -7.71
C VAL A 118 -13.29 6.06 -7.88
N SER A 119 -14.27 6.37 -8.74
CA SER A 119 -15.51 5.60 -8.85
C SER A 119 -15.34 4.21 -9.48
N SER A 120 -14.24 3.99 -10.19
CA SER A 120 -13.85 2.68 -10.74
C SER A 120 -12.82 1.94 -9.89
N HIS A 121 -12.30 2.56 -8.83
CA HIS A 121 -11.29 1.96 -7.96
C HIS A 121 -11.85 0.83 -7.09
N VAL A 122 -11.12 -0.28 -7.03
CA VAL A 122 -11.48 -1.46 -6.23
C VAL A 122 -10.27 -2.02 -5.51
N ALA A 123 -10.26 -1.92 -4.19
CA ALA A 123 -9.21 -2.45 -3.32
C ALA A 123 -9.36 -3.96 -3.11
N THR A 124 -8.24 -4.69 -3.02
CA THR A 124 -8.20 -6.07 -2.52
C THR A 124 -7.97 -6.08 -1.02
N VAL A 125 -8.81 -6.77 -0.26
CA VAL A 125 -8.62 -6.99 1.16
C VAL A 125 -8.61 -8.49 1.45
N ALA A 126 -7.42 -9.03 1.69
CA ALA A 126 -7.21 -10.42 2.08
C ALA A 126 -7.09 -10.53 3.61
N ILE A 127 -7.87 -11.44 4.20
CA ILE A 127 -7.93 -11.71 5.62
C ILE A 127 -7.24 -13.04 5.90
N PHE A 128 -6.31 -13.03 6.85
CA PHE A 128 -5.53 -14.20 7.25
C PHE A 128 -5.77 -14.54 8.73
N ARG A 129 -5.59 -15.82 9.07
CA ARG A 129 -5.49 -16.32 10.44
C ARG A 129 -4.33 -17.31 10.50
N GLY A 130 -3.32 -17.04 11.32
CA GLY A 130 -2.11 -17.87 11.37
C GLY A 130 -1.43 -18.00 10.00
N ASN A 131 -1.39 -16.91 9.24
CA ASN A 131 -0.87 -16.85 7.86
C ASN A 131 -1.59 -17.73 6.83
N LYS A 132 -2.75 -18.30 7.17
CA LYS A 132 -3.63 -18.97 6.21
C LYS A 132 -4.73 -18.03 5.76
N LEU A 133 -4.95 -17.98 4.45
CA LEU A 133 -6.00 -17.16 3.85
C LEU A 133 -7.37 -17.66 4.31
N VAL A 134 -8.19 -16.75 4.83
CA VAL A 134 -9.58 -17.02 5.24
C VAL A 134 -10.55 -16.48 4.20
N GLU A 135 -10.30 -15.26 3.72
CA GLU A 135 -11.24 -14.57 2.85
C GLU A 135 -10.51 -13.51 2.00
N VAL A 136 -11.00 -13.29 0.78
CA VAL A 136 -10.62 -12.14 -0.04
C VAL A 136 -11.87 -11.33 -0.37
N ARG A 137 -11.84 -10.04 -0.05
CA ARG A 137 -12.90 -9.07 -0.35
C ARG A 137 -12.42 -8.07 -1.39
N ARG A 138 -13.36 -7.62 -2.24
CA ARG A 138 -13.15 -6.52 -3.18
C ARG A 138 -13.99 -5.34 -2.70
N VAL A 139 -13.33 -4.24 -2.35
CA VAL A 139 -13.96 -3.07 -1.75
C VAL A 139 -13.90 -1.91 -2.74
N LYS A 140 -15.07 -1.46 -3.19
CA LYS A 140 -15.19 -0.30 -4.08
C LYS A 140 -15.05 0.99 -3.27
N ALA A 141 -14.37 1.98 -3.84
CA ALA A 141 -14.24 3.31 -3.24
C ALA A 141 -15.55 4.12 -3.29
#